data_AF-A0A6P6JT38-F1
#
_entry.id   AF-A0A6P6JT38-F1
#
_cell.length_a   1.000
_cell.length_b   1.000
_cell.length_c   1.000
_cell.angle_alpha   90.00
_cell.angle_beta   90.00
_cell.angle_gamma   90.00
#
_symmetry.space_group_name_H-M   'P 1'
#
loop_
_entity.id
_entity.type
_entity.pdbx_description
1 polymer ?
#
loop_
_entity_poly.entity_id
_entity_poly.type
_entity_poly.pdbx_seq_one_letter_code
_entity_poly.pdbx_strand_id
1 'polypeptide(L)'
;MAMVRGGWGDPNGETNGLGDKGYLRGDEDDGSPQGGGSDMEAGEDDKGCVVDCVVCGDKSSGKHYGVFTCEGCKSFFKRSVRRNLNYTCRSNRDCQIDQHHRNQCQFCRLKKCFRVGMRKEAVQRGRIPPSHSSLSPSTTPVGGNAGSGVSEFYNGQPVSELISQLLRAEPYPNSRYSHQYNQQMQGGGGSMGIDSICELAARLLFSIIEWARNIPYFPELPVSEQVALLRLSWSELFILNVAQSGLPLHMAPLLAAAGFHSSPMSAERVVSFMDQVRIFQDQVEKLTRLQVDSAEYSCLKAIALFSPDACGLTDPVHVESLQEKAQVALTEYERMQYPGQPQRFGRLLLRLPALRAVPANLISQLFFMRLVGKTPIETLIRDMQLSGSSISWPYAPGQ
;
A
#
# COMPACT_ATOMS: atom_id res chain seq x y z
N MET A 1 -51.47 -6.61 -22.15
CA MET A 1 -51.53 -5.27 -22.78
C MET A 1 -50.41 -4.46 -22.17
N ALA A 2 -49.39 -3.93 -22.85
CA ALA A 2 -49.07 -3.82 -24.26
C ALA A 2 -47.54 -3.99 -24.44
N MET A 3 -47.16 -4.53 -25.58
CA MET A 3 -45.78 -4.75 -26.04
C MET A 3 -45.21 -3.45 -26.63
N VAL A 4 -43.90 -3.24 -26.51
CA VAL A 4 -43.13 -2.49 -27.53
C VAL A 4 -41.83 -3.24 -27.82
N ARG A 5 -41.69 -3.59 -29.09
CA ARG A 5 -40.55 -4.22 -29.77
C ARG A 5 -39.55 -3.15 -30.22
N GLY A 6 -38.29 -3.53 -30.41
CA GLY A 6 -37.35 -2.76 -31.24
C GLY A 6 -35.94 -3.35 -31.22
N GLY A 7 -35.68 -4.35 -32.05
CA GLY A 7 -34.32 -4.83 -32.35
C GLY A 7 -33.95 -4.51 -33.79
N TRP A 8 -32.67 -4.17 -34.02
CA TRP A 8 -31.87 -4.17 -35.26
C TRP A 8 -30.41 -4.11 -34.76
N GLY A 9 -29.40 -4.87 -35.16
CA GLY A 9 -29.19 -5.84 -36.24
C GLY A 9 -27.67 -5.86 -36.52
N ASP A 10 -27.04 -7.03 -36.40
CA ASP A 10 -25.68 -7.31 -36.88
C ASP A 10 -25.61 -7.22 -38.41
N PRO A 11 -24.40 -7.02 -38.96
CA PRO A 11 -24.04 -7.79 -40.14
C PRO A 11 -22.62 -8.39 -40.06
N ASN A 12 -22.56 -9.70 -40.20
CA ASN A 12 -21.40 -10.46 -40.65
C ASN A 12 -21.57 -10.76 -42.16
N GLY A 13 -20.47 -10.84 -42.91
CA GLY A 13 -20.42 -11.32 -44.29
C GLY A 13 -19.28 -10.70 -45.11
N GLU A 14 -18.06 -11.22 -45.03
CA GLU A 14 -17.45 -12.21 -45.96
C GLU A 14 -16.73 -11.57 -47.17
N THR A 15 -15.39 -11.76 -47.28
CA THR A 15 -14.73 -12.59 -48.32
C THR A 15 -13.22 -12.27 -48.49
N ASN A 16 -12.40 -13.32 -48.33
CA ASN A 16 -11.22 -13.78 -49.08
C ASN A 16 -10.14 -12.83 -49.64
N GLY A 17 -8.87 -13.22 -49.40
CA GLY A 17 -7.89 -13.33 -50.50
C GLY A 17 -6.43 -12.98 -50.22
N LEU A 18 -5.63 -13.99 -49.86
CA LEU A 18 -4.28 -14.35 -50.37
C LEU A 18 -3.16 -13.29 -50.48
N GLY A 19 -2.00 -13.60 -49.88
CA GLY A 19 -0.73 -12.91 -50.13
C GLY A 19 0.46 -13.52 -49.38
N ASP A 20 0.90 -14.68 -49.87
CA ASP A 20 2.12 -15.40 -49.52
C ASP A 20 3.41 -14.59 -49.82
N LYS A 21 4.42 -14.68 -48.95
CA LYS A 21 5.86 -14.61 -49.26
C LYS A 21 6.69 -14.83 -48.00
N GLY A 22 7.14 -16.07 -47.82
CA GLY A 22 8.28 -16.40 -46.98
C GLY A 22 9.62 -16.11 -47.69
N TYR A 23 10.65 -15.89 -46.88
CA TYR A 23 12.09 -16.17 -47.08
C TYR A 23 12.73 -15.91 -45.69
N LEU A 24 13.76 -16.57 -45.18
CA LEU A 24 14.46 -17.83 -45.39
C LEU A 24 15.34 -17.97 -44.12
N ARG A 25 15.47 -19.19 -43.60
CA ARG A 25 16.40 -19.57 -42.53
C ARG A 25 17.72 -19.99 -43.19
N GLY A 26 18.86 -19.57 -42.64
CA GLY A 26 20.19 -19.97 -43.10
C GLY A 26 21.12 -20.17 -41.91
N ASP A 27 21.78 -21.32 -41.90
CA ASP A 27 22.49 -21.96 -40.80
C ASP A 27 23.90 -21.39 -40.50
N GLU A 28 24.33 -21.65 -39.26
CA GLU A 28 25.65 -22.06 -38.75
C GLU A 28 26.92 -21.68 -39.55
N ASP A 29 27.90 -21.06 -38.86
CA ASP A 29 29.27 -21.59 -38.89
C ASP A 29 30.07 -21.23 -37.62
N ASP A 30 30.88 -22.20 -37.24
CA ASP A 30 31.75 -22.33 -36.09
C ASP A 30 33.13 -21.67 -36.39
N GLY A 31 33.89 -21.26 -35.39
CA GLY A 31 35.23 -20.73 -35.65
C GLY A 31 35.85 -19.86 -34.57
N SER A 32 36.34 -20.49 -33.50
CA SER A 32 37.40 -19.90 -32.68
C SER A 32 38.75 -19.95 -33.43
N PRO A 33 39.66 -19.00 -33.17
CA PRO A 33 41.05 -19.38 -32.98
C PRO A 33 41.70 -18.78 -31.73
N GLN A 34 42.55 -19.60 -31.09
CA GLN A 34 43.49 -19.23 -30.05
C GLN A 34 44.76 -18.60 -30.64
N GLY A 35 45.26 -17.57 -29.95
CA GLY A 35 46.63 -17.47 -29.43
C GLY A 35 47.83 -17.25 -30.38
N GLY A 36 48.52 -16.11 -30.19
CA GLY A 36 49.97 -16.02 -30.41
C GLY A 36 50.54 -14.64 -30.77
N GLY A 37 51.40 -14.09 -29.89
CA GLY A 37 52.65 -13.42 -30.30
C GLY A 37 52.70 -11.89 -30.51
N SER A 38 53.22 -11.18 -29.50
CA SER A 38 54.16 -10.03 -29.52
C SER A 38 54.37 -9.19 -30.80
N ASP A 39 54.18 -7.86 -30.72
CA ASP A 39 55.26 -6.87 -30.53
C ASP A 39 54.73 -5.42 -30.51
N MET A 40 55.51 -4.54 -29.88
CA MET A 40 55.22 -3.13 -29.60
C MET A 40 55.35 -2.25 -30.86
N GLU A 41 54.35 -1.40 -31.14
CA GLU A 41 54.59 -0.10 -31.77
C GLU A 41 53.71 0.99 -31.14
N ALA A 42 54.35 2.14 -30.92
CA ALA A 42 53.82 3.29 -30.24
C ALA A 42 53.18 4.28 -31.22
N GLY A 43 51.99 4.76 -30.88
CA GLY A 43 51.50 6.09 -31.26
C GLY A 43 50.65 6.19 -32.51
N GLU A 44 49.33 6.09 -32.34
CA GLU A 44 48.38 6.92 -33.09
C GLU A 44 47.29 7.42 -32.12
N ASP A 45 47.13 8.75 -32.04
CA ASP A 45 46.12 9.43 -31.26
C ASP A 45 44.73 8.88 -31.60
N ASP A 46 44.10 8.24 -30.61
CA ASP A 46 42.69 7.90 -30.59
C ASP A 46 41.88 9.17 -30.87
N LYS A 47 41.45 9.37 -32.12
CA LYS A 47 40.34 10.25 -32.47
C LYS A 47 39.07 9.63 -31.90
N GLY A 48 38.98 9.59 -30.57
CA GLY A 48 37.80 9.23 -29.83
C GLY A 48 36.68 10.15 -30.27
N CYS A 49 35.67 9.57 -30.91
CA CYS A 49 34.47 10.26 -31.37
C CYS A 49 33.92 11.08 -30.19
N VAL A 50 34.07 12.42 -30.24
CA VAL A 50 33.69 13.31 -29.14
C VAL A 50 32.17 13.34 -29.09
N VAL A 51 31.59 12.57 -28.18
CA VAL A 51 30.14 12.55 -27.95
C VAL A 51 29.80 13.67 -26.96
N ASP A 52 28.81 14.49 -27.28
CA ASP A 52 28.34 15.55 -26.39
C ASP A 52 27.28 15.04 -25.39
N CYS A 53 27.19 15.72 -24.25
CA CYS A 53 26.18 15.47 -23.23
C CYS A 53 24.79 15.81 -23.77
N VAL A 54 23.93 14.81 -23.92
CA VAL A 54 22.57 15.01 -24.49
C VAL A 54 21.67 15.92 -23.63
N VAL A 55 22.06 16.20 -22.37
CA VAL A 55 21.32 17.11 -21.49
C VAL A 55 21.69 18.58 -21.72
N CYS A 56 22.97 18.92 -21.84
CA CYS A 56 23.42 20.32 -21.82
C CYS A 56 24.44 20.69 -22.90
N GLY A 57 24.84 19.75 -23.77
CA GLY A 57 25.81 19.99 -24.85
C GLY A 57 27.27 20.12 -24.40
N ASP A 58 27.58 19.88 -23.12
CA ASP A 58 28.96 19.87 -22.61
C ASP A 58 29.66 18.55 -22.97
N LYS A 59 31.00 18.49 -22.95
CA LYS A 59 31.76 17.28 -23.30
C LYS A 59 31.32 16.09 -22.44
N SER A 60 30.90 15.00 -23.07
CA SER A 60 30.49 13.78 -22.35
C SER A 60 31.69 13.07 -21.74
N SER A 61 31.50 12.48 -20.55
CA SER A 61 32.48 11.58 -19.93
C SER A 61 32.11 10.10 -20.14
N GLY A 62 31.13 9.82 -21.00
CA GLY A 62 30.62 8.47 -21.27
C GLY A 62 29.14 8.31 -20.94
N LYS A 63 28.67 7.05 -20.95
CA LYS A 63 27.28 6.71 -20.61
C LYS A 63 27.08 6.69 -19.09
N HIS A 64 26.15 7.52 -18.60
CA HIS A 64 25.71 7.52 -17.21
C HIS A 64 24.20 7.39 -17.16
N TYR A 65 23.72 6.41 -16.38
CA TYR A 65 22.28 6.17 -16.22
C TYR A 65 21.54 5.93 -17.55
N GLY A 66 22.20 5.27 -18.51
CA GLY A 66 21.62 4.88 -19.79
C GLY A 66 21.96 5.78 -20.99
N VAL A 67 22.48 6.99 -20.79
CA VAL A 67 22.75 7.95 -21.88
C VAL A 67 24.07 8.70 -21.71
N PHE A 68 24.60 9.26 -22.80
CA PHE A 68 25.85 10.01 -22.78
C PHE A 68 25.68 11.37 -22.09
N THR A 69 26.38 11.59 -20.97
CA THR A 69 26.29 12.85 -20.23
C THR A 69 27.64 13.30 -19.70
N CYS A 70 27.79 14.60 -19.45
CA CYS A 70 28.92 15.15 -18.70
C CYS A 70 28.81 14.81 -17.20
N GLU A 71 29.93 14.92 -16.47
CA GLU A 71 29.98 14.67 -15.02
C GLU A 71 29.03 15.57 -14.21
N GLY A 72 28.77 16.79 -14.69
CA GLY A 72 27.85 17.73 -14.07
C GLY A 72 26.41 17.23 -14.07
N CYS A 73 25.91 16.74 -15.21
CA CYS A 73 24.55 16.21 -15.35
C CYS A 73 24.39 14.84 -14.69
N LYS A 74 25.41 13.97 -14.78
CA LYS A 74 25.49 12.72 -14.01
C LYS A 74 25.31 12.97 -12.51
N SER A 75 26.13 13.85 -11.94
CA SER A 75 26.13 14.10 -10.50
C SER A 75 24.87 14.82 -10.04
N PHE A 76 24.35 15.74 -10.85
CA PHE A 76 23.06 16.38 -10.62
C PHE A 76 21.94 15.34 -10.54
N PHE A 77 21.79 14.51 -11.58
CA PHE A 77 20.77 13.46 -11.64
C PHE A 77 20.86 12.48 -10.46
N LYS A 78 22.08 12.01 -10.14
CA LYS A 78 22.34 11.14 -8.98
C LYS A 78 21.84 11.75 -7.67
N ARG A 79 22.13 13.04 -7.41
CA ARG A 79 21.72 13.72 -6.17
C ARG A 79 20.21 13.93 -6.12
N SER A 80 19.63 14.40 -7.23
CA SER A 80 18.19 14.65 -7.34
C SER A 80 17.38 13.38 -7.14
N VAL A 81 17.82 12.27 -7.74
CA VAL A 81 17.18 10.96 -7.59
C VAL A 81 17.38 10.37 -6.20
N ARG A 82 18.61 10.34 -5.66
CA ARG A 82 18.89 9.73 -4.34
C ARG A 82 18.17 10.43 -3.19
N ARG A 83 18.05 11.75 -3.26
CA ARG A 83 17.39 12.57 -2.24
C ARG A 83 15.92 12.86 -2.56
N ASN A 84 15.39 12.28 -3.65
CA ASN A 84 14.03 12.49 -4.13
C ASN A 84 13.62 13.98 -4.14
N LEU A 85 14.48 14.83 -4.70
CA LEU A 85 14.29 16.28 -4.66
C LEU A 85 13.21 16.72 -5.65
N ASN A 86 12.24 17.50 -5.14
CA ASN A 86 11.25 18.18 -5.95
C ASN A 86 11.68 19.63 -6.18
N TYR A 87 11.90 20.00 -7.44
CA TYR A 87 12.24 21.36 -7.83
C TYR A 87 11.00 22.08 -8.37
N THR A 88 11.01 23.41 -8.31
CA THR A 88 9.96 24.26 -8.91
C THR A 88 10.57 25.20 -9.94
N CYS A 89 10.00 25.26 -11.14
CA CYS A 89 10.39 26.26 -12.14
C CYS A 89 9.76 27.61 -11.78
N ARG A 90 10.53 28.69 -11.89
CA ARG A 90 10.07 30.08 -11.68
C ARG A 90 9.62 30.77 -12.98
N SER A 91 9.56 30.04 -14.09
CA SER A 91 9.20 30.52 -15.43
C SER A 91 8.13 29.59 -16.03
N ASN A 92 8.11 29.41 -17.35
CA ASN A 92 7.11 28.61 -18.08
C ASN A 92 7.38 27.09 -18.15
N ARG A 93 8.24 26.52 -17.28
CA ARG A 93 8.60 25.08 -17.28
C ARG A 93 9.24 24.57 -18.58
N ASP A 94 9.81 25.46 -19.39
CA ASP A 94 10.51 25.15 -20.64
C ASP A 94 11.84 25.94 -20.79
N CYS A 95 12.57 26.11 -19.69
CA CYS A 95 13.87 26.78 -19.70
C CYS A 95 14.89 26.00 -20.55
N GLN A 96 15.64 26.70 -21.39
CA GLN A 96 16.74 26.12 -22.15
C GLN A 96 17.87 25.65 -21.23
N ILE A 97 18.42 24.47 -21.52
CA ILE A 97 19.49 23.84 -20.74
C ILE A 97 20.70 23.64 -21.63
N ASP A 98 21.68 24.52 -21.48
CA ASP A 98 22.98 24.52 -22.16
C ASP A 98 24.14 24.43 -21.14
N GLN A 99 25.40 24.42 -21.60
CA GLN A 99 26.57 24.26 -20.75
C GLN A 99 26.71 25.36 -19.69
N HIS A 100 26.35 26.61 -20.03
CA HIS A 100 26.56 27.79 -19.19
C HIS A 100 25.37 28.03 -18.24
N HIS A 101 24.15 27.76 -18.70
CA HIS A 101 22.91 28.13 -18.01
C HIS A 101 22.17 26.94 -17.39
N ARG A 102 22.69 25.70 -17.50
CA ARG A 102 22.12 24.49 -16.87
C ARG A 102 21.84 24.60 -15.37
N ASN A 103 22.44 25.55 -14.65
CA ASN A 103 22.22 25.73 -13.21
C ASN A 103 21.09 26.73 -12.87
N GLN A 104 20.55 27.47 -13.84
CA GLN A 104 19.52 28.50 -13.60
C GLN A 104 18.15 27.90 -13.24
N CYS A 105 17.81 26.73 -13.77
CA CYS A 105 16.56 26.05 -13.46
C CYS A 105 16.75 24.55 -13.25
N GLN A 106 16.79 24.14 -11.98
CA GLN A 106 16.94 22.73 -11.59
C GLN A 106 15.75 21.87 -12.02
N PHE A 107 14.53 22.44 -12.02
CA PHE A 107 13.33 21.75 -12.49
C PHE A 107 13.45 21.36 -13.97
N CYS A 108 13.72 22.33 -14.85
CA CYS A 108 13.83 22.07 -16.30
C CYS A 108 15.02 21.19 -16.62
N ARG A 109 16.13 21.31 -15.86
CA ARG A 109 17.28 20.41 -15.99
C ARG A 109 16.92 18.96 -15.65
N LEU A 110 16.27 18.72 -14.51
CA LEU A 110 15.88 17.37 -14.10
C LEU A 110 14.83 16.77 -15.05
N LYS A 111 13.85 17.59 -15.47
CA LYS A 111 12.87 17.22 -16.51
C LYS A 111 13.57 16.82 -17.81
N LYS A 112 14.58 17.58 -18.25
CA LYS A 112 15.36 17.24 -19.45
C LYS A 112 16.16 15.96 -19.28
N CYS A 113 16.77 15.70 -18.11
CA CYS A 113 17.45 14.43 -17.80
C CYS A 113 16.54 13.22 -18.04
N PHE A 114 15.29 13.25 -17.54
CA PHE A 114 14.33 12.17 -17.80
C PHE A 114 13.91 12.10 -19.27
N ARG A 115 13.63 13.26 -19.90
CA ARG A 115 13.21 13.33 -21.30
C ARG A 115 14.23 12.73 -22.27
N VAL A 116 15.53 12.88 -21.98
CA VAL A 116 16.60 12.28 -22.81
C VAL A 116 16.88 10.82 -22.46
N GLY A 117 16.20 10.22 -21.48
CA GLY A 117 16.31 8.80 -21.16
C GLY A 117 17.24 8.44 -20.01
N MET A 118 17.59 9.38 -19.11
CA MET A 118 18.33 9.02 -17.89
C MET A 118 17.43 8.19 -16.96
N ARG A 119 17.90 7.00 -16.61
CA ARG A 119 17.20 5.95 -15.86
C ARG A 119 17.34 6.15 -14.35
N LYS A 120 16.22 6.38 -13.65
CA LYS A 120 16.18 6.59 -12.18
C LYS A 120 16.66 5.34 -11.44
N GLU A 121 16.26 4.18 -11.93
CA GLU A 121 16.54 2.85 -11.41
C GLU A 121 18.04 2.48 -11.49
N ALA A 122 18.79 3.09 -12.42
CA ALA A 122 20.24 2.89 -12.52
C ALA A 122 21.03 3.63 -11.41
N VAL A 123 20.36 4.46 -10.59
CA VAL A 123 20.96 5.17 -9.47
C VAL A 123 21.01 4.27 -8.23
N GLN A 124 22.01 3.38 -8.16
CA GLN A 124 22.23 2.47 -7.01
C GLN A 124 22.43 3.24 -5.69
N ARG A 125 21.86 2.73 -4.59
CA ARG A 125 22.04 3.24 -3.21
C ARG A 125 23.38 2.76 -2.61
N GLY A 126 24.49 3.22 -3.18
CA GLY A 126 25.85 2.96 -2.66
C GLY A 126 26.31 1.49 -2.75
N ARG A 127 27.63 1.27 -2.71
CA ARG A 127 28.24 -0.05 -2.46
C ARG A 127 28.53 -0.12 -0.97
N ILE A 128 28.02 -1.15 -0.30
CA ILE A 128 28.50 -1.54 1.02
C ILE A 128 29.81 -2.33 0.78
N PRO A 129 30.94 -1.99 1.39
CA PRO A 129 32.16 -2.78 1.30
C PRO A 129 31.95 -4.17 1.93
N PRO A 130 32.54 -5.25 1.41
CA PRO A 130 32.48 -6.55 2.06
C PRO A 130 33.48 -6.56 3.22
N SER A 131 33.01 -6.52 4.46
CA SER A 131 33.86 -6.76 5.63
C SER A 131 33.30 -7.90 6.47
N HIS A 132 33.94 -9.05 6.27
CA HIS A 132 34.25 -10.13 7.21
C HIS A 132 33.63 -10.05 8.62
N SER A 133 32.94 -11.14 8.94
CA SER A 133 32.73 -11.72 10.26
C SER A 133 33.90 -11.55 11.23
N SER A 134 33.66 -10.93 12.40
CA SER A 134 34.02 -11.46 13.73
C SER A 134 33.75 -10.46 14.88
N LEU A 135 33.20 -11.00 15.99
CA LEU A 135 33.32 -10.58 17.40
C LEU A 135 32.49 -9.38 17.93
N SER A 136 31.36 -9.72 18.56
CA SER A 136 30.96 -9.53 19.98
C SER A 136 31.19 -8.20 20.75
N PRO A 137 30.36 -7.93 21.80
CA PRO A 137 29.89 -6.58 22.12
C PRO A 137 30.61 -5.93 23.31
N SER A 138 30.78 -4.60 23.23
CA SER A 138 31.18 -3.76 24.36
C SER A 138 30.19 -2.62 24.54
N THR A 139 29.35 -2.75 25.56
CA THR A 139 28.56 -1.69 26.17
C THR A 139 29.44 -0.55 26.69
N THR A 140 29.06 0.70 26.44
CA THR A 140 28.87 1.71 27.49
C THR A 140 28.10 2.94 26.96
N PRO A 141 27.31 3.61 27.82
CA PRO A 141 26.30 4.58 27.42
C PRO A 141 26.80 6.03 27.59
N VAL A 142 26.33 6.94 26.72
CA VAL A 142 26.29 8.37 27.02
C VAL A 142 24.85 8.84 26.80
N GLY A 143 24.20 9.12 27.92
CA GLY A 143 22.86 9.69 27.99
C GLY A 143 22.87 11.19 27.66
N GLY A 144 21.74 11.63 27.10
CA GLY A 144 21.42 13.02 26.82
C GLY A 144 20.03 13.15 26.21
N ASN A 145 19.02 13.23 27.10
CA ASN A 145 17.58 13.35 26.88
C ASN A 145 17.09 14.05 25.60
N ALA A 146 16.16 13.38 24.89
CA ALA A 146 14.93 13.99 24.38
C ALA A 146 13.82 12.91 24.39
N GLY A 147 12.67 13.28 24.96
CA GLY A 147 11.63 12.36 25.39
C GLY A 147 10.73 11.76 24.30
N SER A 148 10.02 10.72 24.77
CA SER A 148 8.76 10.17 24.25
C SER A 148 8.79 9.32 22.97
N GLY A 149 9.18 8.05 23.16
CA GLY A 149 8.16 6.98 23.14
C GLY A 149 7.70 6.42 21.80
N VAL A 150 8.61 6.04 20.90
CA VAL A 150 8.29 5.12 19.78
C VAL A 150 9.50 4.22 19.45
N SER A 151 10.01 3.46 20.42
CA SER A 151 11.24 2.66 20.24
C SER A 151 11.14 1.21 20.70
N GLU A 152 9.99 0.55 20.54
CA GLU A 152 9.84 -0.87 20.93
C GLU A 152 9.35 -1.82 19.83
N PHE A 153 9.23 -1.41 18.56
CA PHE A 153 8.52 -2.23 17.56
C PHE A 153 9.27 -2.64 16.30
N TYR A 154 10.58 -2.44 16.19
CA TYR A 154 11.27 -2.77 14.93
C TYR A 154 12.43 -3.74 15.12
N ASN A 155 12.39 -4.80 14.32
CA ASN A 155 13.49 -5.71 14.05
C ASN A 155 14.57 -5.01 13.17
N GLY A 156 15.04 -3.84 13.59
CA GLY A 156 16.28 -3.20 13.13
C GLY A 156 16.39 -2.74 11.67
N GLN A 157 15.35 -2.82 10.84
CA GLN A 157 15.42 -2.41 9.42
C GLN A 157 14.50 -1.23 9.10
N PRO A 158 14.94 -0.26 8.25
CA PRO A 158 14.16 0.92 7.92
C PRO A 158 12.96 0.57 7.02
N VAL A 159 11.76 0.98 7.45
CA VAL A 159 10.55 0.97 6.63
C VAL A 159 10.51 2.17 5.67
N SER A 160 9.69 2.10 4.62
CA SER A 160 9.49 3.26 3.74
C SER A 160 8.84 4.41 4.49
N GLU A 161 8.99 5.64 3.99
CA GLU A 161 8.38 6.82 4.62
C GLU A 161 6.85 6.70 4.64
N LEU A 162 6.24 6.16 3.58
CA LEU A 162 4.80 5.90 3.54
C LEU A 162 4.38 4.95 4.66
N ILE A 163 5.03 3.80 4.81
CA ILE A 163 4.73 2.84 5.89
C ILE A 163 4.91 3.49 7.26
N SER A 164 5.98 4.28 7.44
CA SER A 164 6.22 5.01 8.68
C SER A 164 5.07 5.96 9.01
N GLN A 165 4.54 6.69 8.02
CA GLN A 165 3.40 7.58 8.20
C GLN A 165 2.11 6.82 8.51
N LEU A 166 1.85 5.71 7.80
CA LEU A 166 0.68 4.87 8.07
C LEU A 166 0.70 4.28 9.48
N LEU A 167 1.87 3.85 9.97
CA LEU A 167 2.04 3.32 11.33
C LEU A 167 1.89 4.39 12.40
N ARG A 168 2.36 5.63 12.16
CA ARG A 168 2.17 6.75 13.09
C ARG A 168 0.72 7.22 13.17
N ALA A 169 -0.08 6.97 12.14
CA ALA A 169 -1.50 7.31 12.11
C ALA A 169 -2.38 6.33 12.91
N GLU A 170 -1.84 5.19 13.37
CA GLU A 170 -2.60 4.22 14.16
C GLU A 170 -2.94 4.82 15.55
N PRO A 171 -4.24 5.00 15.88
CA PRO A 171 -4.64 5.72 17.09
C PRO A 171 -4.39 4.94 18.39
N TYR A 172 -4.29 3.60 18.30
CA TYR A 172 -4.06 2.74 19.45
C TYR A 172 -2.92 1.75 19.16
N PRO A 173 -1.81 1.76 19.93
CA PRO A 173 -0.80 0.73 19.84
C PRO A 173 -1.40 -0.65 20.17
N ASN A 174 -1.05 -1.69 19.41
CA ASN A 174 -1.52 -3.08 19.60
C ASN A 174 -1.45 -3.56 21.07
N SER A 175 -0.47 -3.06 21.84
CA SER A 175 -0.31 -3.38 23.26
C SER A 175 -1.52 -3.04 24.12
N ARG A 176 -2.28 -1.97 23.82
CA ARG A 176 -3.46 -1.58 24.64
C ARG A 176 -4.59 -2.59 24.54
N TYR A 177 -4.85 -3.14 23.34
CA TYR A 177 -5.89 -4.14 23.13
C TYR A 177 -5.53 -5.48 23.79
N SER A 178 -4.29 -5.93 23.61
CA SER A 178 -3.78 -7.15 24.23
C SER A 178 -3.70 -7.05 25.77
N HIS A 179 -3.36 -5.87 26.31
CA HIS A 179 -3.29 -5.66 27.77
C HIS A 179 -4.68 -5.56 28.41
N GLN A 180 -5.66 -4.91 27.75
CA GLN A 180 -7.05 -4.88 28.23
C GLN A 180 -7.66 -6.30 28.24
N TYR A 181 -7.38 -7.11 27.22
CA TYR A 181 -7.77 -8.51 27.17
C TYR A 181 -7.10 -9.36 28.28
N ASN A 182 -5.78 -9.24 28.45
CA ASN A 182 -5.03 -10.02 29.45
C ASN A 182 -5.39 -9.65 30.90
N GLN A 183 -5.66 -8.37 31.18
CA GLN A 183 -6.08 -7.92 32.51
C GLN A 183 -7.48 -8.49 32.87
N GLN A 184 -8.38 -8.61 31.89
CA GLN A 184 -9.73 -9.14 32.10
C GLN A 184 -9.74 -10.68 32.24
N MET A 185 -8.78 -11.39 31.63
CA MET A 185 -8.60 -12.84 31.76
C MET A 185 -7.89 -13.27 33.06
N GLN A 186 -7.08 -12.41 33.68
CA GLN A 186 -6.43 -12.70 34.98
C GLN A 186 -7.39 -12.60 36.17
N GLY A 187 -8.57 -11.99 36.00
CA GLY A 187 -9.66 -11.94 36.99
C GLY A 187 -10.64 -13.10 36.85
N GLY A 188 -10.19 -14.35 36.92
CA GLY A 188 -11.06 -15.53 37.09
C GLY A 188 -12.10 -15.80 36.00
N GLY A 189 -11.75 -16.62 35.00
CA GLY A 189 -12.65 -17.62 34.39
C GLY A 189 -13.87 -17.18 33.56
N GLY A 190 -14.00 -15.92 33.16
CA GLY A 190 -15.12 -15.45 32.33
C GLY A 190 -14.76 -15.24 30.87
N SER A 191 -15.46 -15.91 29.94
CA SER A 191 -15.58 -15.44 28.55
C SER A 191 -15.92 -13.93 28.55
N MET A 192 -15.31 -13.13 27.67
CA MET A 192 -15.68 -11.71 27.54
C MET A 192 -17.20 -11.59 27.40
N GLY A 193 -17.79 -10.68 28.19
CA GLY A 193 -19.21 -10.36 28.12
C GLY A 193 -19.56 -9.74 26.78
N ILE A 194 -20.80 -9.94 26.34
CA ILE A 194 -21.27 -9.48 25.02
C ILE A 194 -21.13 -7.95 24.89
N ASP A 195 -21.40 -7.21 25.96
CA ASP A 195 -21.30 -5.75 25.97
C ASP A 195 -19.86 -5.27 25.77
N SER A 196 -18.88 -5.97 26.34
CA SER A 196 -17.46 -5.68 26.13
C SER A 196 -17.00 -5.97 24.69
N ILE A 197 -17.58 -6.99 24.04
CA ILE A 197 -17.31 -7.29 22.61
C ILE A 197 -17.87 -6.18 21.72
N CYS A 198 -19.12 -5.76 21.95
CA CYS A 198 -19.74 -4.67 21.19
C CYS A 198 -19.01 -3.34 21.40
N GLU A 199 -18.62 -3.00 22.64
CA GLU A 199 -17.84 -1.79 22.94
C GLU A 199 -16.49 -1.81 22.21
N LEU A 200 -15.78 -2.93 22.26
CA LEU A 200 -14.51 -3.07 21.55
C LEU A 200 -14.70 -2.95 20.03
N ALA A 201 -15.75 -3.55 19.47
CA ALA A 201 -16.10 -3.37 18.06
C ALA A 201 -16.40 -1.90 17.72
N ALA A 202 -17.12 -1.16 18.56
CA ALA A 202 -17.34 0.27 18.35
C ALA A 202 -16.03 1.07 18.33
N ARG A 203 -15.09 0.75 19.22
CA ARG A 203 -13.75 1.36 19.23
C ARG A 203 -12.95 1.02 17.98
N LEU A 204 -13.04 -0.21 17.49
CA LEU A 204 -12.39 -0.63 16.24
C LEU A 204 -13.00 0.02 15.00
N LEU A 205 -14.30 0.33 15.01
CA LEU A 205 -14.93 1.10 13.95
C LEU A 205 -14.49 2.57 13.98
N PHE A 206 -14.46 3.17 15.17
CA PHE A 206 -14.00 4.55 15.34
C PHE A 206 -12.53 4.73 14.95
N SER A 207 -11.68 3.75 15.29
CA SER A 207 -10.27 3.81 14.94
C SER A 207 -10.02 3.82 13.42
N ILE A 208 -10.93 3.26 12.60
CA ILE A 208 -10.85 3.36 11.13
C ILE A 208 -10.93 4.83 10.71
N ILE A 209 -11.89 5.57 11.27
CA ILE A 209 -12.13 6.98 10.93
C ILE A 209 -10.97 7.84 11.41
N GLU A 210 -10.52 7.62 12.64
CA GLU A 210 -9.40 8.34 13.22
C GLU A 210 -8.09 8.07 12.47
N TRP A 211 -7.81 6.82 12.11
CA TRP A 211 -6.66 6.45 11.28
C TRP A 211 -6.73 7.12 9.90
N ALA A 212 -7.87 7.04 9.21
CA ALA A 212 -8.02 7.61 7.88
C ALA A 212 -7.77 9.13 7.84
N ARG A 213 -8.13 9.86 8.90
CA ARG A 213 -7.84 11.30 9.01
C ARG A 213 -6.36 11.65 9.18
N ASN A 214 -5.54 10.69 9.58
CA ASN A 214 -4.15 10.93 9.94
C ASN A 214 -3.15 10.30 8.94
N ILE A 215 -3.62 9.51 7.98
CA ILE A 215 -2.77 8.98 6.90
C ILE A 215 -2.50 10.03 5.82
N PRO A 216 -1.38 9.92 5.06
CA PRO A 216 -1.09 10.83 3.96
C PRO A 216 -2.16 10.76 2.85
N TYR A 217 -2.33 11.87 2.14
CA TYR A 217 -3.23 12.07 0.98
C TYR A 217 -4.74 12.03 1.28
N PHE A 218 -5.22 11.18 2.20
CA PHE A 218 -6.66 11.07 2.47
C PHE A 218 -7.30 12.38 2.94
N PRO A 219 -6.72 13.16 3.87
CA PRO A 219 -7.31 14.43 4.32
C PRO A 219 -7.34 15.51 3.22
N GLU A 220 -6.55 15.36 2.15
CA GLU A 220 -6.50 16.28 1.02
C GLU A 220 -7.65 16.04 0.03
N LEU A 221 -8.31 14.87 0.09
CA LEU A 221 -9.45 14.54 -0.75
C LEU A 221 -10.70 15.34 -0.35
N PRO A 222 -11.63 15.62 -1.28
CA PRO A 222 -12.92 16.20 -0.93
C PRO A 222 -13.67 15.35 0.10
N VAL A 223 -14.34 15.99 1.06
CA VAL A 223 -15.06 15.27 2.15
C VAL A 223 -16.10 14.28 1.61
N SER A 224 -16.77 14.60 0.51
CA SER A 224 -17.68 13.68 -0.18
C SER A 224 -16.99 12.40 -0.64
N GLU A 225 -15.77 12.50 -1.16
CA GLU A 225 -14.96 11.37 -1.61
C GLU A 225 -14.38 10.58 -0.43
N GLN A 226 -13.94 11.27 0.63
CA GLN A 226 -13.52 10.62 1.88
C GLN A 226 -14.64 9.73 2.43
N VAL A 227 -15.88 10.24 2.47
CA VAL A 227 -17.05 9.48 2.90
C VAL A 227 -17.36 8.32 1.93
N ALA A 228 -17.23 8.52 0.63
CA ALA A 228 -17.47 7.47 -0.37
C ALA A 228 -16.48 6.29 -0.21
N LEU A 229 -15.19 6.58 -0.08
CA LEU A 229 -14.13 5.59 0.13
C LEU A 229 -14.35 4.79 1.43
N LEU A 230 -14.65 5.50 2.53
CA LEU A 230 -14.93 4.85 3.82
C LEU A 230 -16.19 3.99 3.75
N ARG A 231 -17.27 4.46 3.12
CA ARG A 231 -18.50 3.68 2.95
C ARG A 231 -18.31 2.42 2.12
N LEU A 232 -17.45 2.45 1.11
CA LEU A 232 -17.15 1.27 0.30
C LEU A 232 -16.33 0.23 1.09
N SER A 233 -15.37 0.68 1.88
CA SER A 233 -14.30 -0.17 2.44
C SER A 233 -14.44 -0.50 3.93
N TRP A 234 -15.42 0.06 4.65
CA TRP A 234 -15.48 -0.04 6.10
C TRP A 234 -15.52 -1.48 6.63
N SER A 235 -16.21 -2.38 5.95
CA SER A 235 -16.32 -3.78 6.38
C SER A 235 -14.98 -4.51 6.27
N GLU A 236 -14.23 -4.30 5.18
CA GLU A 236 -12.88 -4.83 5.01
C GLU A 236 -11.93 -4.29 6.08
N LEU A 237 -11.94 -2.97 6.28
CA LEU A 237 -11.13 -2.28 7.28
C LEU A 237 -11.46 -2.75 8.70
N PHE A 238 -12.74 -3.01 8.98
CA PHE A 238 -13.18 -3.55 10.26
C PHE A 238 -12.66 -4.97 10.49
N ILE A 239 -12.73 -5.85 9.49
CA ILE A 239 -12.19 -7.21 9.59
C ILE A 239 -10.66 -7.19 9.82
N LEU A 240 -9.93 -6.31 9.14
CA LEU A 240 -8.49 -6.10 9.36
C LEU A 240 -8.22 -5.65 10.81
N ASN A 241 -8.99 -4.71 11.34
CA ASN A 241 -8.87 -4.25 12.73
C ASN A 241 -9.21 -5.34 13.76
N VAL A 242 -10.24 -6.16 13.49
CA VAL A 242 -10.61 -7.31 14.33
C VAL A 242 -9.47 -8.33 14.39
N ALA A 243 -8.89 -8.68 13.23
CA ALA A 243 -7.76 -9.61 13.16
C ALA A 243 -6.50 -9.05 13.84
N GLN A 244 -6.18 -7.77 13.64
CA GLN A 244 -5.02 -7.12 14.23
C GLN A 244 -5.12 -6.97 15.75
N SER A 245 -6.33 -6.68 16.27
CA SER A 245 -6.56 -6.52 17.72
C SER A 245 -6.64 -7.84 18.48
N GLY A 246 -6.81 -8.97 17.78
CA GLY A 246 -6.99 -10.27 18.40
C GLY A 246 -8.34 -10.41 19.12
N LEU A 247 -9.38 -9.71 18.65
CA LEU A 247 -10.72 -9.77 19.24
C LEU A 247 -11.24 -11.23 19.28
N PRO A 248 -11.66 -11.75 20.45
CA PRO A 248 -12.22 -13.10 20.54
C PRO A 248 -13.55 -13.24 19.80
N LEU A 249 -13.65 -14.23 18.92
CA LEU A 249 -14.82 -14.48 18.08
C LEU A 249 -15.53 -15.79 18.42
N HIS A 250 -15.87 -16.02 19.69
CA HIS A 250 -16.62 -17.22 20.07
C HIS A 250 -18.06 -17.18 19.54
N MET A 251 -18.55 -18.31 19.02
CA MET A 251 -19.88 -18.42 18.41
C MET A 251 -21.00 -17.96 19.35
N ALA A 252 -21.04 -18.47 20.59
CA ALA A 252 -22.15 -18.21 21.50
C ALA A 252 -22.33 -16.72 21.85
N PRO A 253 -21.28 -15.96 22.25
CA PRO A 253 -21.39 -14.51 22.46
C PRO A 253 -21.82 -13.74 21.22
N LEU A 254 -21.33 -14.10 20.02
CA LEU A 254 -21.69 -13.44 18.76
C LEU A 254 -23.17 -13.65 18.39
N LEU A 255 -23.68 -14.88 18.55
CA LEU A 255 -25.09 -15.18 18.30
C LEU A 255 -26.00 -14.45 19.31
N ALA A 256 -25.59 -14.41 20.58
CA ALA A 256 -26.30 -13.68 21.60
C ALA A 256 -26.30 -12.16 21.32
N ALA A 257 -25.17 -11.60 20.85
CA ALA A 257 -25.08 -10.21 20.42
C ALA A 257 -26.04 -9.87 19.27
N ALA A 258 -26.20 -10.79 18.32
CA ALA A 258 -27.11 -10.64 17.19
C ALA A 258 -28.60 -10.79 17.54
N GLY A 259 -28.94 -11.02 18.82
CA GLY A 259 -30.34 -11.10 19.28
C GLY A 259 -31.07 -12.36 18.83
N PHE A 260 -30.35 -13.44 18.48
CA PHE A 260 -30.94 -14.70 17.99
C PHE A 260 -31.86 -15.41 18.98
N HIS A 261 -31.87 -15.01 20.25
CA HIS A 261 -32.78 -15.54 21.27
C HIS A 261 -34.19 -14.88 21.24
N SER A 262 -34.41 -13.84 20.42
CA SER A 262 -35.57 -12.95 20.57
C SER A 262 -36.71 -13.13 19.54
N SER A 263 -36.53 -13.93 18.48
CA SER A 263 -37.59 -14.19 17.50
C SER A 263 -37.43 -15.56 16.82
N PRO A 264 -38.50 -16.35 16.65
CA PRO A 264 -38.42 -17.64 15.98
C PRO A 264 -38.09 -17.45 14.50
N MET A 265 -36.86 -17.81 14.11
CA MET A 265 -36.45 -17.89 12.71
C MET A 265 -36.65 -19.31 12.18
N SER A 266 -36.94 -19.44 10.89
CA SER A 266 -36.94 -20.73 10.20
C SER A 266 -35.56 -21.37 10.26
N ALA A 267 -35.48 -22.70 10.38
CA ALA A 267 -34.22 -23.45 10.46
C ALA A 267 -33.24 -23.10 9.31
N GLU A 268 -33.75 -22.92 8.09
CA GLU A 268 -32.94 -22.54 6.92
C GLU A 268 -32.21 -21.19 7.10
N ARG A 269 -32.90 -20.19 7.66
CA ARG A 269 -32.30 -18.87 7.95
C ARG A 269 -31.25 -18.95 9.05
N VAL A 270 -31.45 -19.82 10.04
CA VAL A 270 -30.45 -20.05 11.10
C VAL A 270 -29.19 -20.68 10.53
N VAL A 271 -29.33 -21.72 9.70
CA VAL A 271 -28.19 -22.37 9.04
C VAL A 271 -27.43 -21.39 8.15
N SER A 272 -28.15 -20.66 7.28
CA SER A 272 -27.54 -19.67 6.40
C SER A 272 -26.76 -18.61 7.20
N PHE A 273 -27.33 -18.09 8.29
CA PHE A 273 -26.64 -17.11 9.13
C PHE A 273 -25.40 -17.71 9.81
N MET A 274 -25.50 -18.93 10.36
CA MET A 274 -24.34 -19.59 10.98
C MET A 274 -23.21 -19.81 9.97
N ASP A 275 -23.52 -20.12 8.72
CA ASP A 275 -22.51 -20.24 7.66
C ASP A 275 -21.85 -18.89 7.35
N GLN A 276 -22.62 -17.80 7.35
CA GLN A 276 -22.06 -16.44 7.22
C GLN A 276 -21.12 -16.09 8.38
N VAL A 277 -21.49 -16.42 9.62
CA VAL A 277 -20.62 -16.22 10.80
C VAL A 277 -19.32 -17.02 10.68
N ARG A 278 -19.38 -18.27 10.20
CA ARG A 278 -18.19 -19.10 9.95
C ARG A 278 -17.29 -18.50 8.89
N ILE A 279 -17.85 -17.98 7.80
CA ILE A 279 -17.06 -17.32 6.74
C ILE A 279 -16.31 -16.11 7.31
N PHE A 280 -16.96 -15.30 8.14
CA PHE A 280 -16.33 -14.17 8.82
C PHE A 280 -15.20 -14.62 9.77
N GLN A 281 -15.45 -15.60 10.63
CA GLN A 281 -14.43 -16.16 11.54
C GLN A 281 -13.24 -16.73 10.78
N ASP A 282 -13.48 -17.46 9.69
CA ASP A 282 -12.43 -18.03 8.84
C ASP A 282 -11.57 -16.95 8.18
N GLN A 283 -12.15 -15.81 7.76
CA GLN A 283 -11.36 -14.70 7.22
C GLN A 283 -10.40 -14.13 8.26
N VAL A 284 -10.87 -13.91 9.49
CA VAL A 284 -10.05 -13.43 10.61
C VAL A 284 -8.93 -14.43 10.93
N GLU A 285 -9.27 -15.71 11.05
CA GLU A 285 -8.29 -16.76 11.37
C GLU A 285 -7.24 -16.93 10.26
N LYS A 286 -7.61 -16.78 8.98
CA LYS A 286 -6.66 -16.79 7.86
C LYS A 286 -5.64 -15.65 7.94
N LEU A 287 -6.06 -14.45 8.36
CA LEU A 287 -5.14 -13.33 8.61
C LEU A 287 -4.21 -13.64 9.80
N THR A 288 -4.75 -14.18 10.90
CA THR A 288 -3.93 -14.57 12.07
C THR A 288 -2.89 -15.64 11.71
N ARG A 289 -3.27 -16.66 10.94
CA ARG A 289 -2.36 -17.74 10.48
C ARG A 289 -1.27 -17.26 9.51
N LEU A 290 -1.52 -16.18 8.77
CA LEU A 290 -0.51 -15.53 7.93
C LEU A 290 0.55 -14.79 8.76
N GLN A 291 0.31 -14.59 10.06
CA GLN A 291 1.14 -13.78 10.95
C GLN A 291 1.38 -12.40 10.33
N VAL A 292 0.29 -11.71 10.01
CA VAL A 292 0.36 -10.36 9.44
C VAL A 292 0.89 -9.41 10.51
N ASP A 293 1.94 -8.66 10.19
CA ASP A 293 2.53 -7.67 11.08
C ASP A 293 1.87 -6.29 10.95
N SER A 294 2.30 -5.34 11.78
CA SER A 294 1.69 -4.00 11.81
C SER A 294 1.86 -3.22 10.50
N ALA A 295 3.03 -3.32 9.85
CA ALA A 295 3.29 -2.60 8.60
C ALA A 295 2.46 -3.17 7.46
N GLU A 296 2.34 -4.49 7.40
CA GLU A 296 1.48 -5.18 6.45
C GLU A 296 0.00 -4.83 6.66
N TYR A 297 -0.49 -4.84 7.90
CA TYR A 297 -1.86 -4.40 8.20
C TYR A 297 -2.10 -2.96 7.75
N SER A 298 -1.20 -2.03 8.07
CA SER A 298 -1.32 -0.64 7.64
C SER A 298 -1.33 -0.50 6.11
N CYS A 299 -0.54 -1.29 5.39
CA CYS A 299 -0.58 -1.31 3.93
C CYS A 299 -1.87 -1.90 3.39
N LEU A 300 -2.34 -3.04 3.93
CA LEU A 300 -3.58 -3.68 3.50
C LEU A 300 -4.79 -2.75 3.71
N LYS A 301 -4.83 -2.02 4.85
CA LYS A 301 -5.84 -1.00 5.11
C LYS A 301 -5.78 0.11 4.07
N ALA A 302 -4.59 0.63 3.73
CA ALA A 302 -4.44 1.68 2.72
C ALA A 302 -4.89 1.20 1.33
N ILE A 303 -4.54 -0.03 0.94
CA ILE A 303 -4.95 -0.62 -0.34
C ILE A 303 -6.48 -0.81 -0.40
N ALA A 304 -7.11 -1.27 0.69
CA ALA A 304 -8.55 -1.41 0.78
C ALA A 304 -9.28 -0.06 0.74
N LEU A 305 -8.75 0.95 1.44
CA LEU A 305 -9.34 2.28 1.53
C LEU A 305 -9.28 3.05 0.21
N PHE A 306 -8.12 3.11 -0.44
CA PHE A 306 -7.94 3.80 -1.72
C PHE A 306 -8.44 2.93 -2.88
N SER A 307 -9.76 2.70 -2.95
CA SER A 307 -10.38 1.95 -4.03
C SER A 307 -10.92 2.91 -5.12
N PRO A 308 -10.46 2.80 -6.38
CA PRO A 308 -10.96 3.62 -7.48
C PRO A 308 -12.42 3.30 -7.87
N ASP A 309 -12.98 2.20 -7.34
CA ASP A 309 -14.36 1.77 -7.59
C ASP A 309 -15.39 2.53 -6.74
N ALA A 310 -14.95 3.42 -5.84
CA ALA A 310 -15.85 4.20 -5.00
C ALA A 310 -16.73 5.13 -5.85
N CYS A 311 -18.04 5.08 -5.61
CA CYS A 311 -19.00 5.91 -6.32
C CYS A 311 -18.85 7.38 -5.90
N GLY A 312 -18.75 8.29 -6.88
CA GLY A 312 -18.69 9.73 -6.64
C GLY A 312 -17.28 10.32 -6.53
N LEU A 313 -16.25 9.59 -6.95
CA LEU A 313 -14.89 10.10 -7.12
C LEU A 313 -14.79 11.04 -8.33
N THR A 314 -14.14 12.19 -8.15
CA THR A 314 -13.89 13.13 -9.26
C THR A 314 -12.73 12.68 -10.14
N ASP A 315 -11.69 12.09 -9.54
CA ASP A 315 -10.51 11.56 -10.23
C ASP A 315 -10.17 10.15 -9.72
N PRO A 316 -10.84 9.10 -10.25
CA PRO A 316 -10.54 7.71 -9.88
C PRO A 316 -9.10 7.29 -10.16
N VAL A 317 -8.46 7.87 -11.19
CA VAL A 317 -7.07 7.56 -11.57
C VAL A 317 -6.10 8.08 -10.51
N HIS A 318 -6.39 9.24 -9.92
CA HIS A 318 -5.63 9.71 -8.77
C HIS A 318 -5.72 8.73 -7.58
N VAL A 319 -6.92 8.26 -7.24
CA VAL A 319 -7.13 7.29 -6.16
C VAL A 319 -6.41 5.96 -6.44
N GLU A 320 -6.50 5.47 -7.67
CA GLU A 320 -5.76 4.29 -8.13
C GLU A 320 -4.24 4.48 -7.92
N SER A 321 -3.69 5.64 -8.27
CA SER A 321 -2.27 5.94 -8.05
C SER A 321 -1.87 5.94 -6.56
N LEU A 322 -2.79 6.28 -5.64
CA LEU A 322 -2.57 6.18 -4.20
C LEU A 322 -2.57 4.71 -3.74
N GLN A 323 -3.48 3.91 -4.30
CA GLN A 323 -3.53 2.46 -4.07
C GLN A 323 -2.23 1.79 -4.51
N GLU A 324 -1.75 2.10 -5.73
CA GLU A 324 -0.51 1.57 -6.29
C GLU A 324 0.70 1.92 -5.41
N LYS A 325 0.77 3.15 -4.88
CA LYS A 325 1.84 3.54 -3.94
C LYS A 325 1.86 2.65 -2.70
N ALA A 326 0.69 2.31 -2.15
CA ALA A 326 0.60 1.41 -1.01
C ALA A 326 1.01 -0.03 -1.38
N GLN A 327 0.63 -0.52 -2.56
CA GLN A 327 1.04 -1.84 -3.06
C GLN A 327 2.55 -1.92 -3.31
N VAL A 328 3.16 -0.88 -3.89
CA VAL A 328 4.62 -0.80 -4.09
C VAL A 328 5.33 -0.78 -2.75
N ALA A 329 4.86 0.02 -1.79
CA ALA A 329 5.45 0.08 -0.45
C ALA A 329 5.39 -1.29 0.25
N LEU A 330 4.25 -2.00 0.15
CA LEU A 330 4.11 -3.36 0.68
C LEU A 330 5.07 -4.33 -0.04
N THR A 331 5.14 -4.30 -1.37
CA THR A 331 6.04 -5.17 -2.15
C THR A 331 7.50 -4.98 -1.72
N GLU A 332 7.94 -3.73 -1.56
CA GLU A 332 9.29 -3.42 -1.11
C GLU A 332 9.53 -3.90 0.32
N TYR A 333 8.55 -3.71 1.21
CA TYR A 333 8.60 -4.18 2.59
C TYR A 333 8.73 -5.70 2.67
N GLU A 334 7.88 -6.45 1.96
CA GLU A 334 7.92 -7.92 1.90
C GLU A 334 9.27 -8.44 1.44
N ARG A 335 9.82 -7.84 0.37
CA ARG A 335 11.12 -8.25 -0.18
C ARG A 335 12.27 -8.02 0.81
N MET A 336 12.15 -7.01 1.68
CA MET A 336 13.18 -6.66 2.66
C MET A 336 13.03 -7.43 3.97
N GLN A 337 11.82 -7.57 4.51
CA GLN A 337 11.57 -8.20 5.81
C GLN A 337 11.39 -9.71 5.72
N TYR A 338 10.84 -10.21 4.60
CA TYR A 338 10.52 -11.61 4.40
C TYR A 338 11.17 -12.19 3.13
N PRO A 339 12.50 -12.10 2.97
CA PRO A 339 13.20 -12.57 1.76
C PRO A 339 13.03 -14.08 1.51
N GLY A 340 12.75 -14.87 2.56
CA GLY A 340 12.45 -16.30 2.46
C GLY A 340 11.01 -16.65 2.06
N GLN A 341 10.12 -15.66 1.88
CA GLN A 341 8.72 -15.87 1.53
C GLN A 341 8.33 -15.05 0.28
N PRO A 342 8.88 -15.37 -0.91
CA PRO A 342 8.65 -14.59 -2.14
C PRO A 342 7.17 -14.46 -2.56
N GLN A 343 6.32 -15.40 -2.14
CA GLN A 343 4.88 -15.43 -2.39
C GLN A 343 4.05 -14.62 -1.38
N ARG A 344 4.66 -14.04 -0.33
CA ARG A 344 3.95 -13.41 0.78
C ARG A 344 3.11 -12.23 0.34
N PHE A 345 3.67 -11.33 -0.48
CA PHE A 345 2.94 -10.22 -1.09
C PHE A 345 1.63 -10.67 -1.77
N GLY A 346 1.72 -11.68 -2.65
CA GLY A 346 0.54 -12.22 -3.33
C GLY A 346 -0.48 -12.84 -2.37
N ARG A 347 -0.02 -13.57 -1.34
CA ARG A 347 -0.89 -14.15 -0.31
C ARG A 347 -1.62 -13.07 0.49
N LEU A 348 -0.97 -11.96 0.81
CA LEU A 348 -1.57 -10.81 1.51
C LEU A 348 -2.64 -10.14 0.62
N LEU A 349 -2.33 -9.82 -0.64
CA LEU A 349 -3.29 -9.19 -1.55
C LEU A 349 -4.53 -10.06 -1.80
N LEU A 350 -4.36 -11.39 -1.92
CA LEU A 350 -5.48 -12.34 -2.07
C LEU A 350 -6.37 -12.45 -0.82
N ARG A 351 -6.06 -11.73 0.26
CA ARG A 351 -7.00 -11.56 1.38
C ARG A 351 -8.07 -10.54 1.09
N LEU A 352 -7.75 -9.41 0.47
CA LEU A 352 -8.72 -8.32 0.26
C LEU A 352 -10.00 -8.78 -0.46
N PRO A 353 -9.94 -9.51 -1.60
CA PRO A 353 -11.16 -9.98 -2.27
C PRO A 353 -12.01 -10.93 -1.40
N ALA A 354 -11.37 -11.73 -0.54
CA ALA A 354 -12.10 -12.62 0.35
C ALA A 354 -12.71 -11.90 1.56
N LEU A 355 -12.12 -10.78 1.99
CA LEU A 355 -12.73 -9.92 3.01
C LEU A 355 -14.02 -9.28 2.46
N ARG A 356 -14.03 -8.85 1.19
CA ARG A 356 -15.23 -8.32 0.50
C ARG A 356 -16.38 -9.31 0.40
N ALA A 357 -16.08 -10.62 0.39
CA ALA A 357 -17.10 -11.66 0.35
C ALA A 357 -17.89 -11.77 1.66
N VAL A 358 -17.39 -11.19 2.77
CA VAL A 358 -18.13 -11.12 4.03
C VAL A 358 -19.18 -10.00 3.93
N PRO A 359 -20.48 -10.31 4.09
CA PRO A 359 -21.52 -9.30 3.98
C PRO A 359 -21.41 -8.24 5.09
N ALA A 360 -21.43 -6.96 4.72
CA ALA A 360 -21.35 -5.86 5.68
C ALA A 360 -22.51 -5.86 6.70
N ASN A 361 -23.71 -6.26 6.25
CA ASN A 361 -24.89 -6.41 7.11
C ASN A 361 -24.72 -7.51 8.19
N LEU A 362 -23.92 -8.56 7.93
CA LEU A 362 -23.57 -9.55 8.95
C LEU A 362 -22.79 -8.88 10.08
N ILE A 363 -21.76 -8.10 9.73
CA ILE A 363 -20.94 -7.38 10.71
C ILE A 363 -21.81 -6.40 11.52
N SER A 364 -22.71 -5.67 10.85
CA SER A 364 -23.71 -4.81 11.51
C SER A 364 -24.57 -5.57 12.52
N GLN A 365 -25.07 -6.75 12.15
CA GLN A 365 -25.90 -7.58 13.02
C GLN A 365 -25.12 -8.14 14.21
N LEU A 366 -23.88 -8.59 14.00
CA LEU A 366 -23.06 -9.20 15.03
C LEU A 366 -22.59 -8.20 16.10
N PHE A 367 -22.19 -6.99 15.69
CA PHE A 367 -21.46 -6.09 16.59
C PHE A 367 -22.19 -4.78 16.91
N PHE A 368 -23.06 -4.30 16.03
CA PHE A 368 -23.55 -2.93 16.09
C PHE A 368 -25.06 -2.84 16.33
N MET A 369 -25.83 -3.89 16.03
CA MET A 369 -27.30 -3.89 16.19
C MET A 369 -27.74 -3.52 17.62
N ARG A 370 -27.01 -3.97 18.65
CA ARG A 370 -27.31 -3.63 20.05
C ARG A 370 -26.96 -2.19 20.43
N LEU A 371 -26.01 -1.57 19.72
CA LEU A 371 -25.50 -0.22 20.01
C LEU A 371 -26.27 0.87 19.25
N VAL A 372 -26.58 0.63 17.98
CA VAL A 372 -27.14 1.64 17.06
C VAL A 372 -28.45 1.24 16.41
N GLY A 373 -28.98 0.06 16.78
CA GLY A 373 -30.21 -0.48 16.24
C GLY A 373 -30.13 -0.71 14.73
N LYS A 374 -31.18 -0.28 14.03
CA LYS A 374 -31.32 -0.42 12.57
C LYS A 374 -30.59 0.65 11.77
N THR A 375 -29.82 1.53 12.42
CA THR A 375 -29.09 2.60 11.75
C THR A 375 -27.96 2.00 10.91
N PRO A 376 -27.92 2.25 9.58
CA PRO A 376 -26.82 1.77 8.74
C PRO A 376 -25.48 2.34 9.18
N ILE A 377 -24.43 1.51 9.15
CA ILE A 377 -23.08 1.92 9.54
C ILE A 377 -22.56 3.02 8.61
N GLU A 378 -22.96 3.00 7.34
CA GLU A 378 -22.63 3.99 6.32
C GLU A 378 -23.14 5.40 6.67
N THR A 379 -24.25 5.48 7.40
CA THR A 379 -24.78 6.74 7.94
C THR A 379 -23.89 7.23 9.07
N LEU A 380 -23.54 6.34 10.01
CA LEU A 380 -22.65 6.66 11.11
C LEU A 380 -21.26 7.06 10.64
N ILE A 381 -20.71 6.42 9.61
CA ILE A 381 -19.43 6.79 9.01
C ILE A 381 -19.45 8.21 8.47
N ARG A 382 -20.52 8.58 7.76
CA ARG A 382 -20.69 9.95 7.28
C ARG A 382 -20.71 10.93 8.44
N ASP A 383 -21.51 10.66 9.44
CA ASP A 383 -21.67 11.58 10.57
C ASP A 383 -20.38 11.64 11.40
N MET A 384 -19.73 10.50 11.64
CA MET A 384 -18.40 10.42 12.23
C MET A 384 -17.42 11.28 11.46
N GLN A 385 -17.36 11.14 10.14
CA GLN A 385 -16.42 11.89 9.31
C GLN A 385 -16.65 13.40 9.31
N LEU A 386 -17.91 13.82 9.40
CA LEU A 386 -18.27 15.24 9.46
C LEU A 386 -18.09 15.85 10.87
N SER A 387 -18.17 15.04 11.93
CA SER A 387 -18.31 15.55 13.31
C SER A 387 -17.00 15.89 14.04
N GLY A 388 -15.84 15.95 13.37
CA GLY A 388 -14.59 16.45 13.97
C GLY A 388 -14.29 15.90 15.39
N SER A 389 -13.77 14.68 15.47
CA SER A 389 -13.16 14.04 16.66
C SER A 389 -13.96 13.96 17.97
N SER A 390 -15.24 14.33 18.02
CA SER A 390 -16.03 14.33 19.28
C SER A 390 -17.40 13.67 19.11
N ILE A 391 -17.40 12.36 18.81
CA ILE A 391 -18.60 11.53 19.05
C ILE A 391 -18.39 10.78 20.36
N SER A 392 -18.99 11.32 21.42
CA SER A 392 -19.31 10.54 22.61
C SER A 392 -20.47 9.60 22.25
N TRP A 393 -20.20 8.30 22.18
CA TRP A 393 -21.27 7.31 22.12
C TRP A 393 -22.20 7.48 23.32
N PRO A 394 -23.52 7.31 23.16
CA PRO A 394 -24.46 7.37 24.28
C PRO A 394 -24.33 6.09 25.12
N TYR A 395 -23.27 5.99 25.91
CA TYR A 395 -23.13 5.00 26.99
C TYR A 395 -22.49 5.69 28.20
N ALA A 396 -23.33 6.43 28.92
CA ALA A 396 -23.26 6.43 30.38
C ALA A 396 -24.58 5.80 30.84
N PRO A 397 -24.59 4.56 31.36
CA PRO A 397 -25.70 4.17 32.22
C PRO A 397 -25.63 5.10 33.45
N GLY A 398 -26.68 5.88 33.64
CA GLY A 398 -26.84 6.65 34.86
C GLY A 398 -26.96 5.73 36.06
N GLN A 399 -26.16 6.06 37.09
CA GLN A 399 -26.22 5.68 38.51
C GLN A 399 -26.16 4.19 38.87
#